data_AF-A0AAP3A7L6-F1
#
_entry.id   AF-A0AAP3A7L6-F1
#
_cell.length_a   1.000
_cell.length_b   1.000
_cell.length_c   1.000
_cell.angle_alpha   90.00
_cell.angle_beta   90.00
_cell.angle_gamma   90.00
#
_symmetry.space_group_name_H-M   'P 1'
#
loop_
_entity.id
_entity.type
_entity.pdbx_description
1 polymer ?
#
loop_
_entity_poly.entity_id
_entity_poly.type
_entity_poly.pdbx_seq_one_letter_code
_entity_poly.pdbx_strand_id
1 'polypeptide(L)'
;EQEKQYREKLTDALNAGYAVLNSGGSSLDAVQRAINVMEDSPLFNAGKGAVFTHDGKNELDAAIMDGKTKMAGAVAGVTTI
;
A
#
# COMPACT_ATOMS: atom_id res chain seq x y z
N GLU A 1 19.82 5.10 11.32
CA GLU A 1 19.06 3.87 11.63
C GLU A 1 17.68 3.83 10.99
N GLN A 2 16.75 4.73 11.35
CA GLN A 2 15.39 4.74 10.76
C GLN A 2 15.39 4.85 9.22
N GLU A 3 16.16 5.76 8.63
CA GLU A 3 16.21 5.91 7.17
C GLU A 3 16.54 4.59 6.44
N LYS A 4 17.46 3.79 7.02
CA LYS A 4 17.86 2.51 6.45
C LYS A 4 16.67 1.54 6.42
N GLN A 5 15.92 1.44 7.53
CA GLN A 5 14.74 0.59 7.62
C GLN A 5 13.64 1.01 6.62
N TYR A 6 13.43 2.32 6.44
CA TYR A 6 12.51 2.83 5.42
C TYR A 6 12.97 2.45 4.01
N ARG A 7 14.25 2.61 3.68
CA ARG A 7 14.79 2.26 2.36
C ARG A 7 14.71 0.76 2.08
N GLU A 8 15.02 -0.07 3.07
CA GLU A 8 14.87 -1.53 2.97
C GLU A 8 13.41 -1.90 2.69
N LYS A 9 12.46 -1.30 3.42
CA LYS A 9 11.05 -1.60 3.21
C LYS A 9 10.50 -1.10 1.87
N LEU A 10 10.97 0.06 1.41
CA LEU A 10 10.67 0.54 0.04
C LEU A 10 11.25 -0.40 -1.02
N THR A 11 12.43 -0.97 -0.77
CA THR A 11 13.06 -1.97 -1.66
C THR A 11 12.24 -3.25 -1.70
N ASP A 12 11.71 -3.72 -0.56
CA ASP A 12 10.80 -4.87 -0.52
C ASP A 12 9.54 -4.62 -1.35
N ALA A 13 8.90 -3.45 -1.18
CA ALA A 13 7.70 -3.08 -1.93
C ALA A 13 7.97 -3.01 -3.44
N LEU A 14 9.10 -2.41 -3.82
CA LEU A 14 9.57 -2.33 -5.20
C LEU A 14 9.76 -3.73 -5.80
N ASN A 15 10.49 -4.60 -5.11
CA ASN A 15 10.76 -5.96 -5.56
C ASN A 15 9.48 -6.79 -5.69
N ALA A 16 8.54 -6.62 -4.76
CA ALA A 16 7.25 -7.32 -4.81
C ALA A 16 6.42 -6.92 -6.04
N GLY A 17 6.37 -5.63 -6.39
CA GLY A 17 5.74 -5.16 -7.62
C GLY A 17 6.46 -5.64 -8.88
N TYR A 18 7.80 -5.55 -8.91
CA TYR A 18 8.60 -6.03 -10.04
C TYR A 18 8.44 -7.53 -10.29
N ALA A 19 8.32 -8.34 -9.24
CA ALA A 19 8.09 -9.77 -9.37
C ALA A 19 6.79 -10.08 -10.15
N VAL A 20 5.73 -9.30 -9.90
CA VAL A 20 4.45 -9.42 -10.62
C VAL A 20 4.61 -9.03 -12.09
N LEU A 21 5.32 -7.94 -12.39
CA LEU A 21 5.56 -7.55 -13.78
C LEU A 21 6.42 -8.57 -14.53
N ASN A 22 7.46 -9.09 -13.89
CA ASN A 22 8.35 -10.10 -14.47
C ASN A 22 7.65 -11.44 -14.75
N SER A 23 6.61 -11.78 -13.99
CA SER A 23 5.77 -12.95 -14.25
C SER A 23 4.67 -12.72 -15.30
N GLY A 24 4.61 -11.52 -15.90
CA GLY A 24 3.61 -11.15 -16.91
C GLY A 24 2.27 -10.68 -16.32
N GLY A 25 2.23 -10.36 -15.03
CA GLY A 25 1.06 -9.76 -14.37
C GLY A 25 0.77 -8.34 -14.83
N SER A 26 -0.41 -7.83 -14.46
CA SER A 26 -0.82 -6.49 -14.87
C SER A 26 -0.13 -5.39 -14.03
N SER A 27 -0.10 -4.17 -14.57
CA SER A 27 0.35 -3.00 -13.81
C SER A 27 -0.51 -2.76 -12.57
N LEU A 28 -1.80 -3.09 -12.63
CA LEU A 28 -2.73 -2.99 -11.50
C LEU A 28 -2.35 -3.95 -10.37
N ASP A 29 -2.06 -5.20 -10.71
CA ASP A 29 -1.62 -6.22 -9.74
C ASP A 29 -0.27 -5.85 -9.11
N ALA A 30 0.64 -5.30 -9.91
CA ALA A 30 1.97 -4.89 -9.45
C ALA A 30 1.89 -3.74 -8.43
N VAL A 31 1.10 -2.70 -8.69
CA VAL A 31 0.93 -1.59 -7.74
C VAL A 31 0.19 -2.05 -6.48
N GLN A 32 -0.84 -2.89 -6.61
CA GLN A 32 -1.55 -3.44 -5.46
C GLN A 32 -0.57 -4.22 -4.56
N ARG A 33 0.26 -5.09 -5.14
CA ARG A 33 1.22 -5.88 -4.39
C ARG A 33 2.27 -5.03 -3.66
N ALA A 34 2.78 -3.98 -4.32
CA ALA A 34 3.74 -3.07 -3.71
C ALA A 34 3.13 -2.31 -2.52
N ILE A 35 1.90 -1.80 -2.68
CA ILE A 35 1.20 -1.06 -1.62
C ILE A 35 0.85 -1.96 -0.44
N ASN A 36 0.41 -3.21 -0.65
CA ASN A 36 0.15 -4.11 0.47
C ASN A 36 1.38 -4.35 1.34
N VAL A 37 2.58 -4.43 0.76
CA VAL A 37 3.84 -4.54 1.53
C VAL A 37 4.09 -3.30 2.39
N MET A 38 3.69 -2.12 1.91
CA MET A 38 3.79 -0.87 2.66
C MET A 38 2.74 -0.79 3.77
N GLU A 39 1.48 -1.12 3.49
CA GLU A 39 0.37 -1.16 4.46
C GLU A 39 0.59 -2.19 5.57
N ASP A 40 1.28 -3.30 5.27
CA ASP A 40 1.64 -4.31 6.26
C ASP A 40 2.81 -3.89 7.16
N SER A 41 3.49 -2.79 6.84
CA SER A 41 4.62 -2.31 7.63
C SER A 41 4.17 -1.32 8.70
N PRO A 42 4.64 -1.46 9.96
CA PRO A 42 4.40 -0.44 10.98
C PRO A 42 5.20 0.85 10.74
N LEU A 43 6.08 0.88 9.71
CA LEU A 43 6.91 2.05 9.41
C LEU A 43 6.14 3.13 8.66
N PHE A 44 5.07 2.78 7.94
CA PHE A 44 4.32 3.73 7.13
C PHE A 44 2.97 4.06 7.78
N ASN A 45 2.53 5.30 7.65
CA ASN A 45 1.20 5.73 8.07
C ASN A 45 0.13 5.24 7.07
N ALA A 46 -0.05 3.92 7.01
CA ALA A 46 -1.04 3.22 6.21
C ALA A 46 -1.26 1.83 6.81
N GLY A 47 -2.46 1.26 6.67
CA GLY A 47 -2.79 -0.09 7.16
C GLY A 47 -2.41 -0.30 8.62
N LYS A 48 -1.46 -1.20 8.89
CA LYS A 48 -1.01 -1.58 10.25
C LYS A 48 -0.23 -0.48 10.96
N GLY A 49 0.42 0.43 10.23
CA GLY A 49 1.15 1.56 10.80
C GLY A 49 0.32 2.84 10.88
N ALA A 50 -0.98 2.78 10.62
CA ALA A 50 -1.85 3.94 10.64
C ALA A 50 -1.86 4.64 12.01
N VAL A 51 -1.85 5.97 11.96
CA VAL A 51 -1.96 6.81 13.15
C VAL A 51 -3.39 6.83 13.67
N PHE A 52 -3.51 7.07 14.96
CA PHE A 52 -4.80 7.18 15.62
C PHE A 52 -5.45 8.55 15.37
N THR A 53 -6.77 8.55 15.18
CA THR A 53 -7.62 9.72 15.25
C THR A 53 -7.66 10.28 16.69
N HIS A 54 -8.28 11.45 16.86
CA HIS A 54 -8.49 12.03 18.19
C HIS A 54 -9.27 11.11 19.15
N ASP A 55 -10.10 10.21 18.61
CA ASP A 55 -10.87 9.22 19.36
C ASP A 55 -10.07 7.93 19.65
N GLY A 56 -8.78 7.89 19.30
CA GLY A 56 -7.93 6.72 19.52
C GLY A 56 -8.25 5.55 18.60
N LYS A 57 -8.81 5.79 17.41
CA LYS A 57 -9.15 4.76 16.41
C LYS A 57 -8.31 4.92 15.14
N ASN A 58 -8.17 3.85 14.37
CA ASN A 58 -7.57 3.92 13.03
C ASN A 58 -8.69 4.01 12.00
N GLU A 59 -8.66 5.06 11.18
CA GLU A 59 -9.54 5.27 10.04
C GLU A 59 -8.67 5.29 8.79
N LEU A 60 -8.97 4.39 7.84
CA LEU A 60 -8.14 4.15 6.66
C LEU A 60 -8.87 4.62 5.41
N ASP A 61 -8.11 5.25 4.53
CA ASP A 61 -8.54 5.66 3.19
C ASP A 61 -7.59 5.06 2.15
N ALA A 62 -8.15 4.53 1.06
CA ALA A 62 -7.37 3.98 -0.05
C ALA A 62 -8.09 4.17 -1.39
N ALA A 63 -7.33 4.33 -2.47
CA ALA A 63 -7.86 4.44 -3.83
C ALA A 63 -6.94 3.78 -4.86
N ILE A 64 -7.52 3.24 -5.92
CA ILE A 64 -6.81 2.62 -7.04
C ILE A 64 -7.49 2.94 -8.37
N MET A 65 -6.71 3.03 -9.45
CA MET A 65 -7.21 3.35 -10.79
C MET A 65 -6.49 2.50 -11.85
N ASP A 66 -7.27 1.92 -12.77
CA ASP A 66 -6.75 1.33 -14.00
C ASP A 66 -6.62 2.41 -15.09
N GLY A 67 -5.39 2.70 -15.49
CA GLY A 67 -5.09 3.68 -16.52
C GLY A 67 -5.61 3.32 -17.92
N LYS A 68 -5.78 2.02 -18.23
CA LYS A 68 -6.24 1.56 -19.55
C LYS A 68 -7.73 1.80 -19.73
N THR A 69 -8.54 1.46 -18.72
CA THR A 69 -10.00 1.54 -18.79
C THR A 69 -10.56 2.80 -18.15
N LYS A 70 -9.74 3.55 -17.40
CA LYS A 70 -10.15 4.68 -16.55
C LYS A 70 -11.05 4.28 -15.38
N MET A 71 -11.25 2.98 -15.14
CA MET A 71 -11.99 2.49 -13.99
C MET A 71 -11.22 2.80 -12.70
N ALA A 72 -11.92 3.25 -11.67
CA ALA A 72 -11.34 3.57 -10.37
C ALA A 72 -12.24 3.09 -9.24
N GLY A 73 -11.62 2.83 -8.08
CA GLY A 73 -12.30 2.47 -6.84
C GLY A 73 -11.61 3.13 -5.66
N ALA A 74 -12.40 3.50 -4.65
CA ALA A 74 -11.91 4.09 -3.42
C ALA A 74 -12.75 3.65 -2.22
N VAL A 75 -12.12 3.62 -1.06
CA VAL A 75 -12.74 3.42 0.25
C VAL A 75 -12.24 4.50 1.20
N ALA A 76 -13.09 4.93 2.14
CA ALA A 76 -12.75 5.93 3.13
C ALA A 76 -13.39 5.62 4.48
N GLY A 77 -12.72 6.01 5.57
CA GLY A 77 -13.20 5.84 6.93
C GLY A 77 -13.41 4.38 7.35
N VAL A 78 -12.71 3.43 6.72
CA VAL A 78 -12.83 2.02 7.07
C VAL A 78 -11.97 1.70 8.29
N THR A 79 -12.54 0.95 9.23
CA THR A 79 -11.88 0.56 10.48
C THR A 79 -11.57 -0.93 10.54
N THR A 80 -12.08 -1.72 9.58
CA THR A 80 -11.90 -3.16 9.47
C THR A 80 -12.00 -3.53 7.99
N ILE A 81 -11.03 -4.28 7.47
CA ILE A 81 -10.95 -4.74 6.08
C ILE A 81 -10.77 -6.25 6.10
#